data_AF-A0A7X8JC95-F1
#
_entry.id   AF-A0A7X8JC95-F1
#
_cell.length_a   1.000
_cell.length_b   1.000
_cell.length_c   1.000
_cell.angle_alpha   90.00
_cell.angle_beta   90.00
_cell.angle_gamma   90.00
#
_symmetry.space_group_name_H-M   'P 1'
#
loop_
_entity.id
_entity.type
_entity.pdbx_description
1 polymer ?
#
loop_
_entity_poly.entity_id
_entity_poly.type
_entity_poly.pdbx_seq_one_letter_code
_entity_poly.pdbx_strand_id
1 'polypeptide(L)'
;MRQNERYLELLSTQYENRYAVYTKLINLTAVLNMPKGTEHFISDIHGEYEAFKHILNNSSGVIKEKVNAIFPDLSQKSRDDLCTLIYYPDEVLEIKEKEGLTSKRFYKENLLNLVKIANFLSSKYARSKVRKLIDVDFTFIVDELMHAKSDENKSRVKYHESILDSIIKIGSAKDYVKELSKLVKRLSVERLHVLGDIFDRGLHPDKCFDLLMKYHKLDLQWGNHDVLWMGACCGSELCGISVLCNNLRYHNYKMLENGYGISLRRLAIFANQTYKGYKDGAGAQRAVSIIYSTFAFGFYLQNVCNNAV
;
A
#
# COMPACT_ATOMS: atom_id res chain seq x y z
N MET A 1 -21.26 -5.91 -43.93
CA MET A 1 -20.40 -4.78 -43.52
C MET A 1 -18.96 -5.26 -43.53
N ARG A 2 -18.05 -4.55 -44.22
CA ARG A 2 -16.63 -4.92 -44.21
C ARG A 2 -16.06 -4.72 -42.80
N GLN A 3 -15.11 -5.54 -42.37
CA GLN A 3 -14.54 -5.48 -41.01
C GLN A 3 -14.04 -4.07 -40.63
N ASN A 4 -13.50 -3.33 -41.59
CA ASN A 4 -13.06 -1.95 -41.41
C ASN A 4 -14.22 -0.97 -41.14
N GLU A 5 -15.37 -1.15 -41.78
CA GLU A 5 -16.56 -0.31 -41.56
C GLU A 5 -17.08 -0.52 -40.13
N ARG A 6 -17.14 -1.77 -39.66
CA ARG A 6 -17.53 -2.10 -38.28
C ARG A 6 -16.57 -1.52 -37.24
N TYR A 7 -15.28 -1.47 -37.55
CA TYR A 7 -14.27 -0.86 -36.67
C TYR A 7 -14.41 0.66 -36.61
N LEU A 8 -14.67 1.32 -37.74
CA LEU A 8 -14.92 2.76 -37.81
C LEU A 8 -16.23 3.15 -37.12
N GLU A 9 -17.29 2.33 -37.23
CA GLU A 9 -18.52 2.52 -36.47
C GLU A 9 -18.27 2.45 -34.96
N LEU A 10 -17.54 1.44 -34.48
CA LEU A 10 -17.17 1.33 -33.07
C LEU A 10 -16.33 2.52 -32.59
N LEU A 11 -15.42 3.03 -33.42
CA LEU A 11 -14.67 4.25 -33.07
C LEU A 11 -15.59 5.47 -33.01
N SER A 12 -16.55 5.59 -33.92
CA SER A 12 -17.50 6.70 -33.94
C SER A 12 -18.43 6.74 -32.73
N THR A 13 -18.68 5.60 -32.06
CA THR A 13 -19.45 5.58 -30.81
C THR A 13 -18.66 6.10 -29.61
N GLN A 14 -17.33 6.05 -29.65
CA GLN A 14 -16.46 6.47 -28.55
C GLN A 14 -15.76 7.82 -28.78
N TYR A 15 -15.63 8.26 -30.04
CA TYR A 15 -14.88 9.45 -30.41
C TYR A 15 -15.67 10.34 -31.37
N GLU A 16 -15.76 11.62 -31.02
CA GLU A 16 -16.53 12.62 -31.77
C GLU A 16 -16.03 12.84 -33.20
N ASN A 17 -14.73 12.69 -33.44
CA ASN A 17 -14.11 12.90 -34.75
C ASN A 17 -12.77 12.17 -34.88
N ARG A 18 -12.24 12.14 -36.12
CA ARG A 18 -10.95 11.49 -36.43
C ARG A 18 -9.76 12.05 -35.63
N TYR A 19 -9.76 13.34 -35.29
CA TYR A 19 -8.67 13.95 -34.53
C TYR A 19 -8.64 13.43 -33.09
N ALA A 20 -9.80 13.22 -32.46
CA ALA A 20 -9.87 12.60 -31.13
C ALA A 20 -9.26 11.18 -31.12
N VAL A 21 -9.53 10.40 -32.18
CA VAL A 21 -8.91 9.08 -32.38
C VAL A 21 -7.39 9.22 -32.56
N TYR A 22 -6.92 10.13 -33.41
CA TYR A 22 -5.49 10.37 -33.62
C TYR A 22 -4.78 10.78 -32.34
N THR A 23 -5.33 11.73 -31.58
CA THR A 23 -4.78 12.15 -30.29
C THR A 23 -4.71 10.98 -29.31
N LYS A 24 -5.75 10.15 -29.23
CA LYS A 24 -5.75 8.99 -28.33
C LYS A 24 -4.72 7.95 -28.75
N LEU A 25 -4.60 7.64 -30.04
CA LEU A 25 -3.60 6.72 -30.57
C LEU A 25 -2.18 7.23 -30.29
N ILE A 26 -1.88 8.49 -30.63
CA ILE A 26 -0.56 9.10 -30.38
C ILE A 26 -0.22 9.03 -28.89
N ASN A 27 -1.16 9.37 -28.01
CA ASN A 27 -0.96 9.31 -26.56
C ASN A 27 -0.71 7.87 -26.07
N LEU A 28 -1.50 6.90 -26.51
CA LEU A 28 -1.30 5.49 -26.14
C LEU A 28 0.05 4.97 -26.62
N THR A 29 0.43 5.25 -27.86
CA THR A 29 1.75 4.89 -28.41
C THR A 29 2.88 5.56 -27.62
N ALA A 30 2.75 6.84 -27.27
CA ALA A 30 3.74 7.54 -26.45
C ALA A 30 3.88 6.92 -25.06
N VAL A 31 2.77 6.52 -24.42
CA VAL A 31 2.78 5.85 -23.12
C VAL A 31 3.38 4.44 -23.21
N LEU A 32 3.11 3.69 -24.28
CA LEU A 32 3.70 2.36 -24.51
C LEU A 32 5.22 2.42 -24.70
N ASN A 33 5.75 3.54 -25.18
CA ASN A 33 7.19 3.77 -25.34
C ASN A 33 7.88 4.21 -24.04
N MET A 34 7.15 4.42 -22.94
CA MET A 34 7.76 4.73 -21.64
C MET A 34 8.33 3.48 -20.98
N PRO A 35 9.40 3.62 -20.17
CA PRO A 35 9.91 2.50 -19.39
C PRO A 35 8.82 1.89 -18.51
N LYS A 36 8.85 0.56 -18.36
CA LYS A 36 7.94 -0.13 -17.43
C LYS A 36 8.16 0.41 -16.01
N GLY A 37 7.08 0.74 -15.32
CA GLY A 37 7.14 1.15 -13.92
C GLY A 37 7.54 -0.01 -13.00
N THR A 38 7.99 0.36 -11.80
CA THR A 38 8.36 -0.59 -10.75
C THR A 38 7.12 -1.33 -10.24
N GLU A 39 7.16 -2.65 -10.28
CA GLU A 39 6.14 -3.54 -9.70
C GLU A 39 6.69 -4.13 -8.40
N HIS A 40 5.85 -4.14 -7.37
CA HIS A 40 6.21 -4.63 -6.04
C HIS A 40 5.33 -5.82 -5.70
N PHE A 41 5.94 -6.98 -5.48
CA PHE A 41 5.25 -8.22 -5.11
C PHE A 41 5.44 -8.46 -3.61
N ILE A 42 4.35 -8.71 -2.89
CA ILE A 42 4.36 -9.01 -1.45
C ILE A 42 3.46 -10.22 -1.22
N SER A 43 3.93 -11.20 -0.45
CA SER A 43 3.14 -12.32 0.08
C SER A 43 3.20 -12.31 1.61
N ASP A 44 2.43 -13.19 2.25
CA ASP A 44 2.59 -13.54 3.67
C ASP A 44 2.45 -12.33 4.61
N ILE A 45 1.51 -11.41 4.33
CA ILE A 45 1.27 -10.23 5.16
C ILE A 45 0.85 -10.66 6.57
N HIS A 46 -0.01 -11.67 6.65
CA HIS A 46 -0.49 -12.31 7.87
C HIS A 46 -0.83 -11.34 9.01
N GLY A 47 -1.51 -10.23 8.75
CA GLY A 47 -1.92 -9.27 9.79
C GLY A 47 -0.76 -8.57 10.53
N GLU A 48 0.48 -8.69 10.06
CA GLU A 48 1.67 -8.02 10.58
C GLU A 48 1.71 -6.56 10.10
N TYR A 49 0.78 -5.76 10.60
CA TYR A 49 0.54 -4.40 10.11
C TYR A 49 1.77 -3.48 10.14
N GLU A 50 2.55 -3.49 11.23
CA GLU A 50 3.69 -2.56 11.34
C GLU A 50 4.80 -2.91 10.34
N ALA A 51 5.09 -4.20 10.16
CA ALA A 51 6.04 -4.67 9.17
C ALA A 51 5.55 -4.33 7.75
N PHE A 52 4.27 -4.60 7.46
CA PHE A 52 3.65 -4.30 6.18
C PHE A 52 3.65 -2.80 5.86
N LYS A 53 3.26 -1.95 6.83
CA LYS A 53 3.33 -0.48 6.73
C LYS A 53 4.75 -0.03 6.43
N HIS A 54 5.76 -0.61 7.10
CA HIS A 54 7.16 -0.26 6.86
C HIS A 54 7.63 -0.63 5.44
N ILE A 55 7.28 -1.83 4.95
CA ILE A 55 7.60 -2.29 3.59
C ILE A 55 7.01 -1.36 2.52
N LEU A 56 5.75 -0.94 2.71
CA LEU A 56 5.13 0.01 1.79
C LEU A 56 5.78 1.40 1.86
N ASN A 57 6.07 1.88 3.07
CA ASN A 57 6.69 3.20 3.26
C ASN A 57 8.12 3.27 2.71
N ASN A 58 8.91 2.21 2.85
CA ASN A 58 10.28 2.17 2.33
C ASN A 58 10.36 1.72 0.85
N SER A 59 9.23 1.31 0.26
CA SER A 59 9.12 0.79 -1.10
C SER A 59 10.10 -0.36 -1.37
N SER A 60 10.26 -1.26 -0.40
CA SER A 60 11.26 -2.33 -0.37
C SER A 60 12.69 -1.87 -0.69
N GLY A 61 13.06 -0.69 -0.16
CA GLY A 61 14.39 -0.12 -0.29
C GLY A 61 14.63 0.68 -1.58
N VAL A 62 13.68 0.72 -2.51
CA VAL A 62 13.79 1.49 -3.77
C VAL A 62 14.06 2.97 -3.49
N ILE A 63 13.40 3.54 -2.48
CA ILE A 63 13.60 4.95 -2.13
C ILE A 63 15.05 5.19 -1.68
N LYS A 64 15.58 4.33 -0.79
CA LYS A 64 16.96 4.44 -0.29
C LYS A 64 17.97 4.32 -1.43
N GLU A 65 17.76 3.40 -2.36
CA GLU A 65 18.58 3.26 -3.57
C GLU A 65 18.59 4.55 -4.39
N LYS A 66 17.42 5.16 -4.65
CA LYS A 66 17.35 6.40 -5.44
C LYS A 66 17.91 7.60 -4.69
N VAL A 67 17.69 7.71 -3.39
CA VAL A 67 18.32 8.77 -2.57
C VAL A 67 19.84 8.67 -2.63
N ASN A 68 20.41 7.47 -2.53
CA ASN A 68 21.85 7.27 -2.65
C ASN A 68 22.37 7.67 -4.05
N ALA A 69 21.63 7.38 -5.12
CA ALA A 69 22.02 7.73 -6.48
C ALA A 69 21.93 9.23 -6.77
N ILE A 70 20.95 9.94 -6.21
CA ILE A 70 20.70 11.37 -6.48
C ILE A 70 21.60 12.29 -5.65
N PHE A 71 22.07 11.81 -4.49
CA PHE A 71 22.83 12.59 -3.52
C PHE A 71 24.13 11.88 -3.08
N PRO A 72 25.07 11.64 -4.01
CA PRO A 72 26.36 11.02 -3.66
C PRO A 72 27.17 11.88 -2.68
N ASP A 73 27.02 13.20 -2.76
CA ASP A 73 27.77 14.18 -1.97
C ASP A 73 27.24 14.34 -0.53
N LEU A 74 26.02 13.86 -0.24
CA LEU A 74 25.48 13.90 1.11
C LEU A 74 26.09 12.79 1.96
N SER A 75 26.30 13.09 3.25
CA SER A 75 26.71 12.09 4.22
C SER A 75 25.68 10.96 4.32
N GLN A 76 26.12 9.76 4.69
CA GLN A 76 25.22 8.61 4.85
C GLN A 76 24.10 8.92 5.85
N LYS A 77 24.43 9.59 6.96
CA LYS A 77 23.46 10.04 7.96
C LYS A 77 22.39 10.96 7.36
N SER A 78 22.79 11.97 6.57
CA SER A 78 21.85 12.89 5.93
C SER A 78 20.92 12.18 4.95
N ARG A 79 21.42 11.16 4.25
CA ARG A 79 20.61 10.33 3.34
C ARG A 79 19.61 9.46 4.10
N ASP A 80 20.03 8.86 5.21
CA ASP A 80 19.16 8.06 6.07
C ASP A 80 18.09 8.93 6.77
N ASP A 81 18.45 10.15 7.20
CA ASP A 81 17.50 11.13 7.75
C ASP A 81 16.44 11.53 6.71
N LEU A 82 16.87 11.78 5.46
CA LEU A 82 15.96 12.09 4.35
C LEU A 82 15.05 10.91 4.01
N CYS A 83 15.57 9.69 3.99
CA CYS A 83 14.76 8.48 3.81
C CYS A 83 13.71 8.36 4.93
N THR A 84 14.12 8.58 6.18
CA THR A 84 13.23 8.50 7.34
C THR A 84 12.10 9.53 7.26
N LEU A 85 12.40 10.76 6.82
CA LEU A 85 11.40 11.79 6.54
C LEU A 85 10.41 11.37 5.43
N ILE A 86 10.87 10.69 4.38
CA ILE A 86 9.99 10.21 3.30
C ILE A 86 9.08 9.08 3.80
N TYR A 87 9.62 8.19 4.63
CA TYR A 87 8.90 7.03 5.15
C TYR A 87 7.79 7.47 6.10
N TYR A 88 8.12 8.33 7.06
CA TYR A 88 7.27 8.72 8.19
C TYR A 88 7.24 10.25 8.36
N PRO A 89 6.70 11.01 7.37
CA PRO A 89 6.77 12.46 7.40
C PRO A 89 6.01 13.07 8.57
N ASP A 90 4.86 12.51 8.94
CA ASP A 90 4.06 12.98 10.07
C ASP A 90 4.82 12.85 11.39
N GLU A 91 5.34 11.65 11.67
CA GLU A 91 6.05 11.32 12.90
C GLU A 91 7.37 12.11 13.02
N VAL A 92 8.14 12.22 11.92
CA VAL A 92 9.41 12.96 11.92
C VAL A 92 9.19 14.45 12.11
N LEU A 93 8.20 15.04 11.42
CA LEU A 93 7.92 16.47 11.56
C LEU A 93 7.43 16.81 12.98
N GLU A 94 6.58 15.96 13.58
CA GLU A 94 6.13 16.16 14.96
C GLU A 94 7.29 16.12 15.97
N ILE A 95 8.21 15.16 15.82
CA ILE A 95 9.41 15.09 16.67
C ILE A 95 10.27 16.34 16.48
N LYS A 96 10.54 16.74 15.23
CA LYS A 96 11.36 17.93 14.94
C LYS A 96 10.73 19.22 15.43
N GLU A 97 9.41 19.34 15.41
CA GLU A 97 8.68 20.48 15.96
C GLU A 97 8.85 20.56 17.47
N LYS A 98 8.69 19.43 18.18
CA LYS A 98 8.89 19.35 19.64
C LYS A 98 10.34 19.68 20.04
N GLU A 99 11.31 19.31 19.21
CA GLU A 99 12.73 19.62 19.41
C GLU A 99 13.11 21.04 18.98
N GLY A 100 12.20 21.82 18.38
CA GLY A 100 12.49 23.16 17.86
C GLY A 100 13.42 23.19 16.64
N LEU A 101 13.54 22.07 15.92
CA LEU A 101 14.47 21.90 14.78
C LEU A 101 13.84 22.24 13.41
N THR A 102 12.57 22.65 13.37
CA THR A 102 11.85 23.02 12.13
C THR A 102 12.07 24.48 11.73
N SER A 103 13.32 24.85 11.45
CA SER A 103 13.66 26.18 10.95
C SER A 103 13.21 26.40 9.49
N LYS A 104 13.15 27.65 9.04
CA LYS A 104 12.92 27.98 7.61
C LYS A 104 13.91 27.27 6.69
N ARG A 105 15.17 27.17 7.13
CA ARG A 105 16.24 26.47 6.41
C ARG A 105 15.94 24.98 6.28
N PHE A 106 15.53 24.33 7.38
CA PHE A 106 15.14 22.92 7.39
C PHE A 106 14.05 22.63 6.35
N TYR A 107 12.98 23.43 6.33
CA TYR A 107 11.91 23.25 5.35
C TYR A 107 12.38 23.47 3.92
N LYS A 108 13.13 24.55 3.68
CA LYS A 108 13.63 24.86 2.33
C LYS A 108 14.52 23.75 1.77
N GLU A 109 15.47 23.26 2.58
CA GLU A 109 16.37 22.16 2.18
C GLU A 109 15.60 20.87 1.89
N ASN A 110 14.66 20.47 2.77
CA ASN A 110 13.88 19.25 2.56
C ASN A 110 12.93 19.33 1.37
N LEU A 111 12.25 20.47 1.16
CA LEU A 111 11.41 20.68 -0.02
C LEU A 111 12.21 20.58 -1.31
N LEU A 112 13.39 21.22 -1.38
CA LEU A 112 14.29 21.12 -2.53
C LEU A 112 14.72 19.67 -2.80
N ASN A 113 15.13 18.95 -1.76
CA ASN A 113 15.54 17.56 -1.88
C ASN A 113 14.39 16.67 -2.35
N LEU A 114 13.19 16.83 -1.80
CA LEU A 114 12.02 16.07 -2.19
C LEU A 114 11.58 16.34 -3.62
N VAL A 115 11.59 17.61 -4.06
CA VAL A 115 11.32 17.98 -5.47
C VAL A 115 12.36 17.35 -6.40
N LYS A 116 13.64 17.35 -6.02
CA LYS A 116 14.71 16.71 -6.82
C LYS A 116 14.48 15.20 -6.97
N ILE A 117 14.09 14.52 -5.89
CA ILE A 117 13.77 13.07 -5.91
C ILE A 117 12.54 12.81 -6.76
N ALA A 118 11.47 13.56 -6.55
CA ALA A 118 10.24 13.42 -7.32
C ALA A 118 10.50 13.65 -8.81
N ASN A 119 11.28 14.67 -9.19
CA ASN A 119 11.67 14.92 -10.58
C ASN A 119 12.40 13.73 -11.20
N PHE A 120 13.40 13.19 -10.49
CA PHE A 120 14.14 12.02 -10.94
C PHE A 120 13.21 10.81 -11.16
N LEU A 121 12.36 10.50 -10.18
CA LEU A 121 11.42 9.38 -10.25
C LEU A 121 10.31 9.59 -11.30
N SER A 122 9.93 10.84 -11.57
CA SER A 122 8.85 11.17 -12.50
C SER A 122 9.24 11.00 -13.97
N SER A 123 10.53 10.98 -14.28
CA SER A 123 11.08 10.89 -15.64
C SER A 123 10.60 9.67 -16.45
N LYS A 124 10.25 8.57 -15.77
CA LYS A 124 9.70 7.34 -16.38
C LYS A 124 8.18 7.41 -16.64
N TYR A 125 7.53 8.53 -16.37
CA TYR A 125 6.07 8.65 -16.44
C TYR A 125 5.62 9.86 -17.25
N ALA A 126 4.44 9.74 -17.88
CA ALA A 126 3.79 10.86 -18.52
C ALA A 126 3.39 11.93 -17.50
N ARG A 127 3.52 13.20 -17.86
CA ARG A 127 3.12 14.33 -17.00
C ARG A 127 1.68 14.21 -16.49
N SER A 128 0.76 13.79 -17.36
CA SER A 128 -0.65 13.59 -16.98
C SER A 128 -0.83 12.50 -15.92
N LYS A 129 0.05 11.49 -15.88
CA LYS A 129 0.07 10.45 -14.84
C LYS A 129 0.60 11.01 -13.53
N VAL A 130 1.71 11.75 -13.57
CA VAL A 130 2.30 12.38 -12.37
C VAL A 130 1.30 13.33 -11.70
N ARG A 131 0.62 14.19 -12.48
CA ARG A 131 -0.40 15.10 -11.94
C ARG A 131 -1.56 14.39 -11.24
N LYS A 132 -1.94 13.19 -11.68
CA LYS A 132 -2.99 12.38 -11.03
C LYS A 132 -2.54 11.72 -9.73
N LEU A 133 -1.22 11.67 -9.47
CA LEU A 133 -0.66 11.12 -8.23
C LEU A 133 -0.50 12.17 -7.14
N ILE A 134 -0.72 13.45 -7.43
CA ILE A 134 -0.65 14.55 -6.47
C ILE A 134 -2.08 14.85 -6.02
N ASP A 135 -2.24 15.18 -4.75
CA ASP A 135 -3.49 15.71 -4.23
C ASP A 135 -3.92 16.98 -4.99
N VAL A 136 -5.23 17.14 -5.21
CA VAL A 136 -5.79 18.23 -6.02
C VAL A 136 -5.40 19.60 -5.48
N ASP A 137 -5.31 19.73 -4.15
CA ASP A 137 -5.00 21.00 -3.46
C ASP A 137 -3.54 21.44 -3.69
N PHE A 138 -2.65 20.49 -3.98
CA PHE A 138 -1.21 20.72 -4.15
C PHE A 138 -0.75 20.62 -5.61
N THR A 139 -1.60 20.09 -6.49
CA THR A 139 -1.25 19.73 -7.87
C THR A 139 -0.61 20.89 -8.64
N PHE A 140 -1.17 22.10 -8.54
CA PHE A 140 -0.65 23.25 -9.29
C PHE A 140 0.79 23.59 -8.89
N ILE A 141 1.04 23.77 -7.59
CA ILE A 141 2.33 24.22 -7.08
C ILE A 141 3.38 23.10 -7.19
N VAL A 142 3.00 21.85 -6.90
CA VAL A 142 3.93 20.72 -7.05
C VAL A 142 4.27 20.50 -8.52
N ASP A 143 3.31 20.56 -9.44
CA ASP A 143 3.60 20.48 -10.89
C ASP A 143 4.52 21.61 -11.32
N GLU A 144 4.31 22.84 -10.84
CA GLU A 144 5.18 23.98 -11.14
C GLU A 144 6.62 23.75 -10.63
N LEU A 145 6.79 23.33 -9.36
CA LEU A 145 8.10 23.03 -8.77
C LEU A 145 8.84 21.92 -9.52
N MET A 146 8.12 20.92 -10.04
CA MET A 146 8.67 19.81 -10.80
C MET A 146 9.11 20.23 -12.21
N HIS A 147 8.43 21.20 -12.83
CA HIS A 147 8.71 21.64 -14.21
C HIS A 147 9.89 22.61 -14.37
N ALA A 148 10.70 22.82 -13.32
CA ALA A 148 12.04 23.38 -13.48
C ALA A 148 12.93 22.38 -14.21
N LYS A 149 12.80 22.34 -15.53
CA LYS A 149 13.94 21.92 -16.35
C LYS A 149 15.10 22.83 -16.02
N SER A 150 16.24 22.22 -15.79
CA SER A 150 17.58 22.80 -15.74
C SER A 150 17.95 23.37 -17.11
N ASP A 151 17.16 24.30 -17.62
CA ASP A 151 17.57 25.17 -18.71
C ASP A 151 18.22 26.39 -18.06
N GLU A 152 19.32 26.84 -18.66
CA GLU A 152 20.35 27.81 -18.25
C GLU A 152 19.86 29.21 -17.81
N ASN A 153 18.55 29.40 -17.61
CA ASN A 153 17.90 30.64 -17.25
C ASN A 153 17.81 30.84 -15.73
N LYS A 154 18.71 31.69 -15.21
CA LYS A 154 18.71 32.21 -13.82
C LYS A 154 17.35 32.74 -13.33
N SER A 155 16.46 33.15 -14.23
CA SER A 155 15.12 33.65 -13.91
C SER A 155 14.19 32.56 -13.35
N ARG A 156 14.25 31.33 -13.86
CA ARG A 156 13.40 30.22 -13.38
C ARG A 156 13.82 29.71 -12.01
N VAL A 157 15.12 29.68 -11.74
CA VAL A 157 15.64 29.32 -10.40
C VAL A 157 15.11 30.29 -9.35
N LYS A 158 15.20 31.60 -9.61
CA LYS A 158 14.66 32.63 -8.70
C LYS A 158 13.14 32.51 -8.49
N TYR A 159 12.40 32.16 -9.54
CA TYR A 159 10.96 31.94 -9.44
C TYR A 159 10.62 30.71 -8.57
N HIS A 160 11.38 29.62 -8.66
CA HIS A 160 11.16 28.46 -7.79
C HIS A 160 11.54 28.75 -6.34
N GLU A 161 12.64 29.48 -6.12
CA GLU A 161 12.99 29.95 -4.78
C GLU A 161 11.90 30.84 -4.19
N SER A 162 11.26 31.69 -4.99
CA SER A 162 10.15 32.53 -4.49
C SER A 162 8.90 31.73 -4.16
N ILE A 163 8.58 30.66 -4.90
CA ILE A 163 7.50 29.72 -4.56
C ILE A 163 7.81 29.06 -3.21
N LEU A 164 9.01 28.51 -3.03
CA LEU A 164 9.41 27.85 -1.78
C LEU A 164 9.38 28.81 -0.59
N ASP A 165 9.90 30.03 -0.76
CA ASP A 165 9.86 31.05 0.28
C ASP A 165 8.42 31.45 0.61
N SER A 166 7.51 31.46 -0.38
CA SER A 166 6.09 31.75 -0.17
C SER A 166 5.40 30.63 0.61
N ILE A 167 5.63 29.36 0.27
CA ILE A 167 5.13 28.19 1.02
C ILE A 167 5.53 28.29 2.49
N ILE A 168 6.80 28.60 2.77
CA ILE A 168 7.34 28.72 4.12
C ILE A 168 6.74 29.93 4.86
N LYS A 169 6.61 31.10 4.19
CA LYS A 169 6.04 32.31 4.79
C LYS A 169 4.56 32.15 5.15
N ILE A 170 3.80 31.42 4.33
CA ILE A 170 2.38 31.13 4.57
C ILE A 170 2.19 30.10 5.70
N GLY A 171 3.24 29.32 6.02
CA GLY A 171 3.18 28.29 7.06
C GLY A 171 2.69 26.93 6.58
N SER A 172 2.61 26.71 5.25
CA SER A 172 2.16 25.44 4.65
C SER A 172 3.29 24.45 4.38
N ALA A 173 4.53 24.75 4.77
CA ALA A 173 5.70 23.94 4.46
C ALA A 173 5.59 22.49 4.96
N LYS A 174 4.98 22.28 6.13
CA LYS A 174 4.72 20.95 6.70
C LYS A 174 3.88 20.09 5.75
N ASP A 175 2.82 20.67 5.20
CA ASP A 175 1.88 19.97 4.32
C ASP A 175 2.52 19.63 2.98
N TYR A 176 3.31 20.55 2.41
CA TYR A 176 4.07 20.29 1.20
C TYR A 176 5.14 19.21 1.38
N VAL A 177 5.83 19.15 2.53
CA VAL A 177 6.75 18.04 2.84
C VAL A 177 6.00 16.71 2.86
N LYS A 178 4.84 16.65 3.51
CA LYS A 178 4.02 15.43 3.56
C LYS A 178 3.56 15.01 2.16
N GLU A 179 3.07 15.95 1.37
CA GLU A 179 2.55 15.67 0.04
C GLU A 179 3.65 15.24 -0.94
N LEU A 180 4.82 15.89 -0.91
CA LEU A 180 5.96 15.47 -1.70
C LEU A 180 6.49 14.10 -1.27
N SER A 181 6.53 13.79 0.04
CA SER A 181 6.87 12.45 0.53
C SER A 181 5.89 11.39 0.02
N LYS A 182 4.58 11.68 0.00
CA LYS A 182 3.57 10.78 -0.59
C LYS A 182 3.79 10.60 -2.09
N LEU A 183 4.05 11.69 -2.82
CA LEU A 183 4.35 11.64 -4.25
C LEU A 183 5.59 10.79 -4.54
N VAL A 184 6.67 10.97 -3.79
CA VAL A 184 7.90 10.16 -3.90
C VAL A 184 7.56 8.67 -3.73
N LYS A 185 6.83 8.31 -2.66
CA LYS A 185 6.39 6.92 -2.44
C LYS A 185 5.55 6.36 -3.59
N ARG A 186 4.60 7.14 -4.11
CA ARG A 186 3.74 6.76 -5.25
C ARG A 186 4.53 6.61 -6.57
N LEU A 187 5.59 7.39 -6.77
CA LEU A 187 6.45 7.30 -7.95
C LEU A 187 7.49 6.17 -7.84
N SER A 188 7.84 5.76 -6.63
CA SER A 188 8.78 4.66 -6.38
C SER A 188 8.20 3.31 -6.79
N VAL A 189 6.92 3.06 -6.49
CA VAL A 189 6.22 1.81 -6.85
C VAL A 189 4.99 2.14 -7.66
N GLU A 190 4.95 1.71 -8.92
CA GLU A 190 3.78 1.96 -9.77
C GLU A 190 2.59 1.08 -9.38
N ARG A 191 2.83 -0.20 -9.12
CA ARG A 191 1.77 -1.17 -8.83
C ARG A 191 2.24 -2.13 -7.75
N LEU A 192 1.35 -2.37 -6.80
CA LEU A 192 1.50 -3.38 -5.77
C LEU A 192 0.74 -4.65 -6.17
N HIS A 193 1.40 -5.79 -6.07
CA HIS A 193 0.84 -7.12 -6.26
C HIS A 193 0.85 -7.82 -4.92
N VAL A 194 -0.33 -8.10 -4.36
CA VAL A 194 -0.46 -8.85 -3.11
C VAL A 194 -0.79 -10.29 -3.44
N LEU A 195 0.11 -11.20 -3.05
CA LEU A 195 0.05 -12.63 -3.30
C LEU A 195 -0.48 -13.35 -2.06
N GLY A 196 -1.71 -13.00 -1.69
CA GLY A 196 -2.48 -13.68 -0.65
C GLY A 196 -1.91 -13.63 0.76
N ASP A 197 -2.57 -14.39 1.62
CA ASP A 197 -2.20 -14.65 3.00
C ASP A 197 -2.10 -13.39 3.84
N ILE A 198 -3.19 -12.60 3.79
CA ILE A 198 -3.35 -11.39 4.60
C ILE A 198 -3.73 -11.72 6.04
N PHE A 199 -4.39 -12.86 6.27
CA PHE A 199 -4.92 -13.24 7.59
C PHE A 199 -4.05 -14.29 8.34
N ASP A 200 -4.51 -14.66 9.54
CA ASP A 200 -4.15 -15.80 10.41
C ASP A 200 -3.02 -15.68 11.46
N ARG A 201 -1.93 -14.93 11.27
CA ARG A 201 -0.82 -14.93 12.27
C ARG A 201 -0.75 -13.68 13.15
N GLY A 202 -0.86 -12.52 12.55
CA GLY A 202 -0.70 -11.22 13.17
C GLY A 202 -2.02 -10.59 13.60
N LEU A 203 -1.91 -9.56 14.43
CA LEU A 203 -3.03 -9.01 15.20
C LEU A 203 -3.97 -8.13 14.39
N HIS A 204 -3.52 -7.61 13.23
CA HIS A 204 -4.16 -6.48 12.57
C HIS A 204 -4.40 -6.66 11.07
N PRO A 205 -5.07 -7.74 10.61
CA PRO A 205 -5.47 -7.88 9.22
C PRO A 205 -6.42 -6.74 8.78
N ASP A 206 -7.26 -6.25 9.68
CA ASP A 206 -8.14 -5.08 9.50
C ASP A 206 -7.34 -3.84 9.05
N LYS A 207 -6.26 -3.50 9.77
CA LYS A 207 -5.42 -2.35 9.42
C LYS A 207 -4.63 -2.57 8.13
N CYS A 208 -4.25 -3.82 7.83
CA CYS A 208 -3.64 -4.16 6.55
C CYS A 208 -4.60 -3.87 5.38
N PHE A 209 -5.87 -4.26 5.50
CA PHE A 209 -6.89 -3.93 4.49
C PHE A 209 -7.14 -2.42 4.39
N ASP A 210 -7.21 -1.69 5.50
CA ASP A 210 -7.33 -0.23 5.47
C ASP A 210 -6.20 0.44 4.67
N LEU A 211 -4.98 -0.08 4.80
CA LEU A 211 -3.83 0.41 4.07
C LEU A 211 -3.90 0.05 2.58
N LEU A 212 -4.30 -1.19 2.26
CA LEU A 212 -4.50 -1.66 0.89
C LEU A 212 -5.60 -0.86 0.16
N MET A 213 -6.76 -0.64 0.80
CA MET A 213 -7.87 0.10 0.19
C MET A 213 -7.52 1.54 -0.19
N LYS A 214 -6.55 2.15 0.51
CA LYS A 214 -6.07 3.51 0.25
C LYS A 214 -4.89 3.56 -0.73
N TYR A 215 -4.33 2.42 -1.12
CA TYR A 215 -3.15 2.37 -1.98
C TYR A 215 -3.51 2.76 -3.43
N HIS A 216 -2.60 3.44 -4.13
CA HIS A 216 -2.94 4.12 -5.40
C HIS A 216 -3.22 3.16 -6.56
N LYS A 217 -2.58 1.99 -6.58
CA LYS A 217 -2.78 0.97 -7.63
C LYS A 217 -2.31 -0.37 -7.12
N LEU A 218 -3.23 -1.31 -6.98
CA LEU A 218 -2.92 -2.68 -6.56
C LEU A 218 -3.76 -3.71 -7.32
N ASP A 219 -3.28 -4.94 -7.29
CA ASP A 219 -4.06 -6.14 -7.50
C ASP A 219 -3.79 -7.15 -6.38
N LEU A 220 -4.75 -8.03 -6.15
CA LEU A 220 -4.77 -9.00 -5.07
C LEU A 220 -5.11 -10.37 -5.65
N GLN A 221 -4.25 -11.34 -5.35
CA GLN A 221 -4.54 -12.75 -5.48
C GLN A 221 -4.89 -13.30 -4.10
N TRP A 222 -6.00 -14.04 -3.99
CA TRP A 222 -6.40 -14.64 -2.72
C TRP A 222 -5.52 -15.84 -2.38
N GLY A 223 -5.00 -15.86 -1.16
CA GLY A 223 -4.31 -16.99 -0.57
C GLY A 223 -5.27 -18.01 0.03
N ASN A 224 -4.73 -19.16 0.42
CA ASN A 224 -5.51 -20.21 1.08
C ASN A 224 -6.06 -19.71 2.43
N HIS A 225 -5.29 -18.92 3.17
CA HIS A 225 -5.74 -18.35 4.43
C HIS A 225 -6.91 -17.38 4.21
N ASP A 226 -6.83 -16.53 3.20
CA ASP A 226 -7.90 -15.58 2.89
C ASP A 226 -9.20 -16.29 2.49
N VAL A 227 -9.10 -17.38 1.71
CA VAL A 227 -10.27 -18.19 1.32
C VAL A 227 -10.94 -18.85 2.52
N LEU A 228 -10.18 -19.32 3.51
CA LEU A 228 -10.75 -19.84 4.75
C LEU A 228 -11.56 -18.78 5.49
N TRP A 229 -11.04 -17.56 5.59
CA TRP A 229 -11.76 -16.44 6.20
C TRP A 229 -13.01 -16.04 5.42
N MET A 230 -12.93 -15.99 4.09
CA MET A 230 -14.10 -15.73 3.24
C MET A 230 -15.18 -16.81 3.42
N GLY A 231 -14.78 -18.09 3.43
CA GLY A 231 -15.69 -19.21 3.67
C GLY A 231 -16.37 -19.13 5.05
N ALA A 232 -15.61 -18.78 6.08
CA ALA A 232 -16.15 -18.57 7.43
C ALA A 232 -17.18 -17.42 7.45
N CYS A 233 -16.87 -16.30 6.78
CA CYS A 233 -17.78 -15.15 6.64
C CYS A 233 -19.07 -15.52 5.89
N CYS A 234 -18.98 -16.38 4.88
CA CYS A 234 -20.14 -16.92 4.15
C CYS A 234 -20.95 -17.97 4.93
N GLY A 235 -20.56 -18.29 6.17
CA GLY A 235 -21.30 -19.22 7.04
C GLY A 235 -20.84 -20.67 6.97
N SER A 236 -19.70 -20.97 6.33
CA SER A 236 -19.13 -22.33 6.37
C SER A 236 -18.60 -22.64 7.78
N GLU A 237 -19.28 -23.54 8.49
CA GLU A 237 -18.87 -23.99 9.83
C GLU A 237 -17.48 -24.62 9.80
N LEU A 238 -17.16 -25.42 8.78
CA LEU A 238 -15.84 -26.04 8.63
C LEU A 238 -14.74 -24.99 8.49
N CYS A 239 -14.98 -23.95 7.68
CA CYS A 239 -14.04 -22.84 7.54
C CYS A 239 -13.92 -22.03 8.84
N GLY A 240 -15.03 -21.79 9.55
CA GLY A 240 -15.01 -21.12 10.86
C GLY A 240 -14.21 -21.88 11.91
N ILE A 241 -14.36 -23.21 11.97
CA ILE A 241 -13.57 -24.07 12.86
C ILE A 241 -12.09 -24.05 12.43
N SER A 242 -11.78 -24.08 11.13
CA SER A 242 -10.40 -23.95 10.63
C SER A 242 -9.74 -22.64 11.04
N VAL A 243 -10.45 -21.51 10.86
CA VAL A 243 -9.99 -20.19 11.27
C VAL A 243 -9.70 -20.18 12.78
N LEU A 244 -10.61 -20.72 13.60
CA LEU A 244 -10.42 -20.82 15.04
C LEU A 244 -9.21 -21.69 15.41
N CYS A 245 -9.03 -22.84 14.75
CA CYS A 245 -7.88 -23.72 14.91
C CYS A 245 -6.56 -22.99 14.61
N ASN A 246 -6.49 -22.28 13.48
CA ASN A 246 -5.29 -21.56 13.05
C ASN A 246 -4.93 -20.46 14.05
N ASN A 247 -5.91 -19.64 14.43
CA ASN A 247 -5.67 -18.52 15.35
C ASN A 247 -5.28 -18.99 16.76
N LEU A 248 -5.86 -20.08 17.26
CA LEU A 248 -5.41 -20.67 18.53
C LEU A 248 -4.00 -21.24 18.44
N ARG A 249 -3.64 -21.89 17.32
CA ARG A 249 -2.30 -22.44 17.08
C ARG A 249 -1.22 -21.36 17.04
N TYR A 250 -1.52 -20.20 16.45
CA TYR A 250 -0.59 -19.07 16.36
C TYR A 250 -0.73 -18.08 17.53
N HIS A 251 -1.46 -18.44 18.60
CA HIS A 251 -1.70 -17.59 19.77
C HIS A 251 -2.33 -16.23 19.44
N ASN A 252 -3.09 -16.15 18.36
CA ASN A 252 -3.73 -14.93 17.84
C ASN A 252 -5.19 -14.75 18.33
N TYR A 253 -5.49 -15.20 19.56
CA TYR A 253 -6.83 -15.09 20.15
C TYR A 253 -7.31 -13.64 20.29
N LYS A 254 -6.38 -12.70 20.50
CA LYS A 254 -6.67 -11.27 20.59
C LYS A 254 -7.26 -10.70 19.29
N MET A 255 -6.84 -11.20 18.13
CA MET A 255 -7.42 -10.77 16.86
C MET A 255 -8.89 -11.21 16.75
N LEU A 256 -9.22 -12.43 17.20
CA LEU A 256 -10.61 -12.89 17.25
C LEU A 256 -11.45 -12.07 18.22
N GLU A 257 -10.98 -11.87 19.45
CA GLU A 257 -11.75 -11.19 20.51
C GLU A 257 -11.82 -9.67 20.30
N ASN A 258 -10.68 -9.01 20.07
CA ASN A 258 -10.62 -7.55 19.99
C ASN A 258 -10.83 -7.02 18.57
N GLY A 259 -10.38 -7.76 17.55
CA GLY A 259 -10.53 -7.36 16.15
C GLY A 259 -11.95 -7.63 15.63
N TYR A 260 -12.44 -8.85 15.85
CA TYR A 260 -13.73 -9.30 15.30
C TYR A 260 -14.86 -9.42 16.34
N GLY A 261 -14.59 -9.20 17.63
CA GLY A 261 -15.62 -9.30 18.68
C GLY A 261 -16.08 -10.73 18.98
N ILE A 262 -15.33 -11.75 18.55
CA ILE A 262 -15.69 -13.16 18.71
C ILE A 262 -15.27 -13.63 20.11
N SER A 263 -16.24 -13.77 21.01
CA SER A 263 -15.95 -14.19 22.39
C SER A 263 -15.52 -15.66 22.48
N LEU A 264 -14.30 -15.91 22.98
CA LEU A 264 -13.79 -17.26 23.19
C LEU A 264 -14.09 -17.81 24.60
N ARG A 265 -14.84 -17.06 25.42
CA ARG A 265 -15.12 -17.41 26.83
C ARG A 265 -15.75 -18.78 26.99
N ARG A 266 -16.75 -19.13 26.16
CA ARG A 266 -17.42 -20.44 26.25
C ARG A 266 -16.45 -21.58 25.95
N LEU A 267 -15.60 -21.41 24.94
CA LEU A 267 -14.56 -22.37 24.59
C LEU A 267 -13.55 -22.51 25.73
N ALA A 268 -13.11 -21.41 26.33
CA ALA A 268 -12.16 -21.42 27.44
C ALA A 268 -12.71 -22.15 28.67
N ILE A 269 -13.98 -21.90 29.03
CA ILE A 269 -14.65 -22.60 30.15
C ILE A 269 -14.71 -24.11 29.88
N PHE A 270 -15.18 -24.50 28.70
CA PHE A 270 -15.24 -25.91 28.30
C PHE A 270 -13.86 -26.57 28.34
N ALA A 271 -12.86 -25.90 27.79
CA ALA A 271 -11.49 -26.40 27.74
C ALA A 271 -10.91 -26.63 29.15
N ASN A 272 -11.10 -25.68 30.06
CA ASN A 272 -10.61 -25.78 31.44
C ASN A 272 -11.30 -26.89 32.25
N GLN A 273 -12.59 -27.13 32.00
CA GLN A 273 -13.33 -28.20 32.67
C GLN A 273 -12.93 -29.59 32.16
N THR A 274 -12.70 -29.72 30.85
CA THR A 274 -12.50 -31.01 30.17
C THR A 274 -11.03 -31.42 30.11
N TYR A 275 -10.14 -30.49 29.76
CA TYR A 275 -8.71 -30.75 29.56
C TYR A 275 -7.88 -30.27 30.76
N LYS A 276 -8.19 -30.80 31.94
CA LYS A 276 -7.48 -30.46 33.18
C LYS A 276 -5.98 -30.79 33.05
N GLY A 277 -5.12 -29.85 33.44
CA GLY A 277 -3.66 -30.00 33.40
C GLY A 277 -2.98 -29.40 32.16
N TYR A 278 -3.74 -28.99 31.14
CA TYR A 278 -3.20 -28.22 30.02
C TYR A 278 -3.04 -26.74 30.43
N LYS A 279 -1.89 -26.15 30.12
CA LYS A 279 -1.57 -24.73 30.39
C LYS A 279 -1.66 -23.89 29.10
N ASP A 280 -1.70 -22.58 29.27
CA ASP A 280 -1.50 -21.57 28.21
C ASP A 280 -2.41 -21.74 26.97
N GLY A 281 -3.67 -22.15 27.19
CA GLY A 281 -4.66 -22.28 26.13
C GLY A 281 -4.57 -23.57 25.30
N ALA A 282 -3.59 -24.46 25.57
CA ALA A 282 -3.43 -25.72 24.85
C ALA A 282 -4.66 -26.64 24.94
N GLY A 283 -5.43 -26.56 26.04
CA GLY A 283 -6.70 -27.27 26.18
C GLY A 283 -7.76 -26.81 25.18
N ALA A 284 -7.83 -25.50 24.91
CA ALA A 284 -8.77 -24.94 23.93
C ALA A 284 -8.36 -25.33 22.50
N GLN A 285 -7.07 -25.28 22.19
CA GLN A 285 -6.55 -25.76 20.90
C GLN A 285 -6.89 -27.25 20.68
N ARG A 286 -6.74 -28.09 21.71
CA ARG A 286 -7.09 -29.51 21.64
C ARG A 286 -8.59 -29.73 21.44
N ALA A 287 -9.43 -28.97 22.15
CA ALA A 287 -10.88 -29.01 21.99
C ALA A 287 -11.30 -28.72 20.54
N VAL A 288 -10.84 -27.59 19.98
CA VAL A 288 -11.19 -27.19 18.61
C VAL A 288 -10.62 -28.17 17.58
N SER A 289 -9.42 -28.71 17.80
CA SER A 289 -8.83 -29.72 16.91
C SER A 289 -9.68 -30.99 16.82
N ILE A 290 -10.27 -31.44 17.95
CA ILE A 290 -11.16 -32.61 17.96
C ILE A 290 -12.49 -32.30 17.26
N ILE A 291 -13.05 -31.12 17.51
CA ILE A 291 -14.26 -30.65 16.81
C ILE A 291 -14.02 -30.64 15.30
N TYR A 292 -12.90 -30.06 14.86
CA TYR A 292 -12.50 -30.01 13.46
C TYR A 292 -12.43 -31.40 12.83
N SER A 293 -11.68 -32.33 13.42
CA SER A 293 -11.52 -33.69 12.89
C SER A 293 -12.86 -34.43 12.80
N THR A 294 -13.74 -34.25 13.78
CA THR A 294 -15.07 -34.90 13.81
C THR A 294 -15.96 -34.34 12.70
N PHE A 295 -16.01 -33.02 12.53
CA PHE A 295 -16.81 -32.36 11.51
C PHE A 295 -16.30 -32.65 10.10
N ALA A 296 -14.98 -32.57 9.89
CA ALA A 296 -14.35 -32.85 8.60
C ALA A 296 -14.60 -34.30 8.15
N PHE A 297 -14.50 -35.25 9.08
CA PHE A 297 -14.78 -36.66 8.79
C PHE A 297 -16.26 -36.90 8.46
N GLY A 298 -17.19 -36.29 9.20
CA GLY A 298 -18.62 -36.35 8.91
C GLY A 298 -18.96 -35.79 7.52
N PHE A 299 -18.38 -34.62 7.18
CA PHE A 299 -18.58 -33.99 5.87
C PHE A 299 -17.99 -34.83 4.71
N TYR A 300 -16.84 -35.47 4.94
CA TYR A 300 -16.24 -36.40 3.97
C TYR A 300 -17.16 -37.59 3.70
N LEU A 301 -17.65 -38.25 4.75
CA LEU A 301 -18.58 -39.38 4.62
C LEU A 301 -19.87 -38.98 3.90
N GLN A 302 -20.45 -37.83 4.23
CA GLN A 302 -21.67 -37.36 3.59
C GLN A 302 -21.49 -37.08 2.09
N ASN A 303 -20.34 -36.52 1.68
CA ASN A 303 -20.03 -36.32 0.26
C ASN A 303 -19.72 -37.61 -0.49
N VAL A 304 -19.04 -38.57 0.14
CA VAL A 304 -18.81 -39.90 -0.46
C VAL A 304 -20.14 -40.63 -0.66
N CYS A 305 -21.05 -40.58 0.32
CA CYS A 305 -22.38 -41.17 0.18
C CYS A 305 -23.24 -40.47 -0.88
N ASN A 306 -23.16 -39.14 -0.98
CA ASN A 306 -23.95 -38.37 -1.96
C ASN A 306 -23.42 -38.49 -3.41
N ASN A 307 -22.12 -38.74 -3.60
CA ASN A 307 -21.51 -38.97 -4.92
C ASN A 307 -21.49 -40.45 -5.35
N ALA A 308 -21.94 -41.37 -4.48
CA ALA A 308 -22.06 -42.79 -4.75
C ALA A 308 -23.47 -43.21 -5.22
N VAL A 309 -24.34 -42.25 -5.53
CA VAL A 309 -25.68 -42.40 -6.12
C VAL A 309 -25.70 -41.71 -7.47
#